data_AF-A0A7K4NMF8-F1
#
_entry.id   AF-A0A7K4NMF8-F1
#
_cell.length_a   1.000
_cell.length_b   1.000
_cell.length_c   1.000
_cell.angle_alpha   90.00
_cell.angle_beta   90.00
_cell.angle_gamma   90.00
#
_symmetry.space_group_name_H-M   'P 1'
#
loop_
_entity.id
_entity.type
_entity.pdbx_description
1 polymer ?
#
loop_
_entity_poly.entity_id
_entity_poly.type
_entity_poly.pdbx_seq_one_letter_code
_entity_poly.pdbx_strand_id
1 'polypeptide(L)'
;MVIPNFEQTMLPLLRCIENGKDWEMSEIEDWSVKHFGLSEAERTELKSSGDETLFHNRLHWAKLYLKKAGLVEDVSRGLVKIAREGLSALKQNPEKINIKFLKQYPGFLEWYTKKKPKGILQTDQGTLSGYDLDEENAKKIDIYIQKHQESKLNKTYPLKLRGVREDLPVYSLPLDLLFYNIRNGRFAMEYGALKAKEGHELRTEDSADAKKIQNLLLDIDPKHTLYLVNDIKKMRQTEPGVITIGGYVLNGNRRMAVLQNLVEQGDSSFGYLEVARLPGKVSPIDVWKIEAGIQLSREKQLDYDPINVLLKFDEGLNSGLSAMEMAKSLYGGFKEKDIVEKLQQLKLIVQYLRFIECPKQFHRVKGLDTHFIEIRKNVLNAEKRGLSPAEITDIKLIGFQLIFDGTSHKDLRKIDKIVADEEIKEEFWKALDYSKAESLAKKAQVRKDSEDKDALTPAREIFTECVDFVKIKTEKKQPTKLLKNALKNLENIERKKSSFVSPESITLIGDIAQVVKKLNAIAEGAGK
;
A
#
# COMPACT_ATOMS: atom_id res chain seq x y z
N MET A 1 -2.92 -1.30 24.19
CA MET A 1 -3.10 -2.78 24.15
C MET A 1 -3.39 -3.16 22.70
N VAL A 2 -3.67 -4.41 22.35
CA VAL A 2 -4.04 -4.76 20.96
C VAL A 2 -5.53 -4.48 20.78
N ILE A 3 -5.91 -3.59 19.83
CA ILE A 3 -7.32 -3.40 19.43
C ILE A 3 -7.92 -4.82 19.20
N PRO A 4 -9.09 -5.15 19.74
CA PRO A 4 -9.66 -6.50 19.64
C PRO A 4 -10.04 -6.81 18.20
N ASN A 5 -9.80 -8.03 17.73
CA ASN A 5 -10.24 -8.49 16.41
C ASN A 5 -11.78 -8.72 16.38
N PHE A 6 -12.35 -8.95 15.20
CA PHE A 6 -13.80 -9.08 15.07
C PHE A 6 -14.39 -10.27 15.86
N GLU A 7 -13.68 -11.39 16.05
CA GLU A 7 -14.14 -12.50 16.90
C GLU A 7 -14.17 -12.12 18.38
N GLN A 8 -13.15 -11.40 18.84
CA GLN A 8 -13.08 -10.89 20.22
C GLN A 8 -14.22 -9.91 20.52
N THR A 9 -14.73 -9.21 19.50
CA THR A 9 -15.84 -8.26 19.61
C THR A 9 -17.23 -8.91 19.62
N MET A 10 -17.40 -10.16 19.17
CA MET A 10 -18.72 -10.79 19.02
C MET A 10 -19.48 -10.95 20.34
N LEU A 11 -18.84 -11.52 21.38
CA LEU A 11 -19.50 -11.73 22.67
C LEU A 11 -19.81 -10.39 23.37
N PRO A 12 -18.88 -9.42 23.46
CA PRO A 12 -19.19 -8.11 24.02
C PRO A 12 -20.32 -7.38 23.30
N LEU A 13 -20.35 -7.42 21.96
CA LEU A 13 -21.47 -6.86 21.18
C LEU A 13 -22.80 -7.49 21.59
N LEU A 14 -22.87 -8.82 21.64
CA LEU A 14 -24.12 -9.52 21.99
C LEU A 14 -24.59 -9.20 23.41
N ARG A 15 -23.66 -9.05 24.37
CA ARG A 15 -23.97 -8.62 25.74
C ARG A 15 -24.45 -7.18 25.83
N CYS A 16 -23.90 -6.27 25.03
CA CYS A 16 -24.32 -4.86 24.97
C CYS A 16 -25.82 -4.75 24.69
N ILE A 17 -26.32 -5.56 23.75
CA ILE A 17 -27.71 -5.53 23.28
C ILE A 17 -28.63 -6.54 23.97
N GLU A 18 -28.19 -7.19 25.05
CA GLU A 18 -28.94 -8.24 25.76
C GLU A 18 -30.30 -7.77 26.30
N ASN A 19 -30.44 -6.46 26.55
CA ASN A 19 -31.66 -5.85 27.08
C ASN A 19 -32.87 -5.88 26.11
N GLY A 20 -32.69 -6.36 24.88
CA GLY A 20 -33.78 -6.50 23.90
C GLY A 20 -34.26 -5.17 23.31
N LYS A 21 -33.60 -4.06 23.61
CA LYS A 21 -33.86 -2.75 23.00
C LYS A 21 -33.20 -2.69 21.62
N ASP A 22 -33.62 -1.71 20.83
CA ASP A 22 -33.01 -1.40 19.55
C ASP A 22 -31.82 -0.47 19.81
N TRP A 23 -30.67 -0.77 19.22
CA TRP A 23 -29.41 -0.06 19.46
C TRP A 23 -28.84 0.48 18.15
N GLU A 24 -28.32 1.70 18.16
CA GLU A 24 -27.54 2.20 17.05
C GLU A 24 -26.12 1.60 17.06
N MET A 25 -25.56 1.36 15.87
CA MET A 25 -24.18 0.88 15.76
C MET A 25 -23.15 1.83 16.40
N SER A 26 -23.42 3.13 16.40
CA SER A 26 -22.64 4.17 17.10
C SER A 26 -22.63 3.96 18.61
N GLU A 27 -23.78 3.68 19.21
CA GLU A 27 -23.93 3.42 20.65
C GLU A 27 -23.23 2.11 21.05
N ILE A 28 -23.34 1.08 20.20
CA ILE A 28 -22.62 -0.19 20.39
C ILE A 28 -21.11 0.05 20.32
N GLU A 29 -20.64 0.91 19.41
CA GLU A 29 -19.23 1.26 19.29
C GLU A 29 -18.73 1.99 20.54
N ASP A 30 -19.46 3.01 21.02
CA ASP A 30 -19.12 3.74 22.24
C ASP A 30 -19.11 2.84 23.49
N TRP A 31 -20.07 1.92 23.59
CA TRP A 31 -20.09 0.93 24.67
C TRP A 31 -18.89 -0.02 24.56
N SER A 32 -18.56 -0.48 23.35
CA SER A 32 -17.47 -1.44 23.14
C SER A 32 -16.09 -0.80 23.37
N VAL A 33 -15.90 0.47 22.99
CA VAL A 33 -14.70 1.27 23.32
C VAL A 33 -14.47 1.29 24.83
N LYS A 34 -15.52 1.55 25.62
CA LYS A 34 -15.46 1.52 27.09
C LYS A 34 -15.19 0.12 27.63
N HIS A 35 -15.84 -0.89 27.08
CA HIS A 35 -15.67 -2.29 27.49
C HIS A 35 -14.23 -2.79 27.31
N PHE A 36 -13.58 -2.43 26.21
CA PHE A 36 -12.20 -2.83 25.90
C PHE A 36 -11.14 -1.86 26.44
N GLY A 37 -11.54 -0.72 27.02
CA GLY A 37 -10.61 0.30 27.50
C GLY A 37 -9.75 0.91 26.39
N LEU A 38 -10.31 1.13 25.20
CA LEU A 38 -9.57 1.67 24.06
C LEU A 38 -9.24 3.15 24.30
N SER A 39 -7.98 3.52 24.06
CA SER A 39 -7.53 4.92 24.06
C SER A 39 -8.08 5.68 22.85
N GLU A 40 -8.04 7.01 22.91
CA GLU A 40 -8.43 7.88 21.79
C GLU A 40 -7.62 7.61 20.52
N ALA A 41 -6.33 7.30 20.68
CA ALA A 41 -5.45 6.91 19.58
C ALA A 41 -5.87 5.57 18.94
N GLU A 42 -6.27 4.59 19.74
CA GLU A 42 -6.77 3.28 19.25
C GLU A 42 -8.17 3.40 18.62
N ARG A 43 -9.02 4.29 19.13
CA ARG A 43 -10.36 4.58 18.57
C ARG A 43 -10.26 5.25 17.18
N THR A 44 -9.29 6.14 17.02
CA THR A 44 -9.07 6.90 15.78
C THR A 44 -8.09 6.22 14.82
N GLU A 45 -7.50 5.08 15.21
CA GLU A 45 -6.64 4.30 14.35
C GLU A 45 -7.42 3.86 13.10
N LEU A 46 -7.02 4.34 11.93
CA LEU A 46 -7.63 3.98 10.67
C LEU A 46 -7.13 2.62 10.18
N LYS A 47 -7.99 1.88 9.47
CA LYS A 47 -7.52 0.73 8.68
C LYS A 47 -6.55 1.21 7.59
N SER A 48 -5.76 0.29 7.05
CA SER A 48 -4.69 0.58 6.09
C SER A 48 -5.13 1.40 4.86
N SER A 49 -6.37 1.21 4.39
CA SER A 49 -6.96 1.96 3.27
C SER A 49 -7.46 3.37 3.65
N GLY A 50 -7.61 3.65 4.94
CA GLY A 50 -7.73 5.00 5.47
C GLY A 50 -9.11 5.66 5.43
N ASP A 51 -10.15 4.90 5.14
CA ASP A 51 -11.55 5.33 4.95
C ASP A 51 -12.45 5.04 6.16
N GLU A 52 -12.05 4.16 7.08
CA GLU A 52 -12.80 3.89 8.33
C GLU A 52 -11.84 3.57 9.49
N THR A 53 -12.30 3.71 10.74
CA THR A 53 -11.50 3.31 11.89
C THR A 53 -11.40 1.78 11.95
N LEU A 54 -10.25 1.27 12.36
CA LEU A 54 -9.97 -0.15 12.46
C LEU A 54 -10.95 -0.85 13.42
N PHE A 55 -11.33 -0.18 14.50
CA PHE A 55 -12.29 -0.71 15.45
C PHE A 55 -13.72 -0.74 14.89
N HIS A 56 -14.16 0.33 14.22
CA HIS A 56 -15.46 0.38 13.54
C HIS A 56 -15.61 -0.77 12.53
N ASN A 57 -14.58 -1.00 11.70
CA ASN A 57 -14.56 -2.12 10.76
C ASN A 57 -14.77 -3.47 11.46
N ARG A 58 -14.04 -3.71 12.54
CA ARG A 58 -14.09 -4.99 13.28
C ARG A 58 -15.42 -5.19 13.99
N LEU A 59 -16.02 -4.12 14.50
CA LEU A 59 -17.35 -4.14 15.08
C LEU A 59 -18.42 -4.49 14.03
N HIS A 60 -18.31 -3.91 12.83
CA HIS A 60 -19.19 -4.21 11.72
C HIS A 60 -19.11 -5.69 11.29
N TRP A 61 -17.90 -6.25 11.23
CA TRP A 61 -17.69 -7.67 10.96
C TRP A 61 -18.27 -8.57 12.05
N ALA A 62 -18.07 -8.22 13.33
CA ALA A 62 -18.65 -8.96 14.45
C ALA A 62 -20.17 -9.03 14.32
N LYS A 63 -20.82 -7.89 14.08
CA LYS A 63 -22.27 -7.78 13.87
C LYS A 63 -22.75 -8.62 12.68
N LEU A 64 -22.03 -8.57 11.55
CA LEU A 64 -22.38 -9.36 10.37
C LEU A 64 -22.39 -10.87 10.67
N TYR A 65 -21.35 -11.38 11.33
CA TYR A 65 -21.25 -12.80 11.65
C TYR A 65 -22.33 -13.25 12.64
N LEU A 66 -22.60 -12.45 13.66
CA LEU A 66 -23.71 -12.68 14.60
C LEU A 66 -25.06 -12.70 13.88
N LYS A 67 -25.27 -11.77 12.94
CA LYS A 67 -26.50 -11.71 12.13
C LYS A 67 -26.67 -12.97 11.28
N LYS A 68 -25.58 -13.45 10.68
CA LYS A 68 -25.58 -14.69 9.88
C LYS A 68 -25.82 -15.94 10.72
N ALA A 69 -25.52 -15.89 12.01
CA ALA A 69 -25.89 -16.92 12.97
C ALA A 69 -27.30 -16.76 13.56
N GLY A 70 -28.05 -15.73 13.15
CA GLY A 70 -29.38 -15.45 13.70
C GLY A 70 -29.34 -14.98 15.15
N LEU A 71 -28.17 -14.54 15.65
CA LEU A 71 -28.02 -14.07 17.03
C LEU A 71 -28.46 -12.61 17.19
N VAL A 72 -28.47 -11.85 16.09
CA VAL A 72 -28.91 -10.45 16.03
C VAL A 72 -29.72 -10.19 14.76
N GLU A 73 -30.58 -9.19 14.82
CA GLU A 73 -31.48 -8.78 13.74
C GLU A 73 -31.29 -7.28 13.44
N ASP A 74 -31.52 -6.89 12.18
CA ASP A 74 -31.54 -5.48 11.78
C ASP A 74 -32.99 -4.99 11.83
N VAL A 75 -33.25 -3.99 12.65
CA VAL A 75 -34.58 -3.37 12.76
C VAL A 75 -34.78 -2.36 11.62
N SER A 76 -33.76 -1.57 11.32
CA SER A 76 -33.70 -0.63 10.20
C SER A 76 -32.23 -0.29 9.88
N ARG A 77 -31.97 0.66 8.96
CA ARG A 77 -30.60 1.06 8.59
C ARG A 77 -29.88 1.65 9.82
N GLY A 78 -28.91 0.91 10.35
CA GLY A 78 -28.08 1.33 11.49
C GLY A 78 -28.58 0.87 12.86
N LEU A 79 -29.81 0.31 12.96
CA LEU A 79 -30.40 -0.20 14.20
C LEU A 79 -30.31 -1.73 14.27
N VAL A 80 -29.78 -2.23 15.39
CA VAL A 80 -29.55 -3.65 15.66
C VAL A 80 -30.25 -4.07 16.95
N LYS A 81 -30.80 -5.28 16.97
CA LYS A 81 -31.47 -5.87 18.13
C LYS A 81 -31.02 -7.31 18.34
N ILE A 82 -31.01 -7.79 19.59
CA ILE A 82 -30.73 -9.20 19.87
C ILE A 82 -31.92 -10.08 19.44
N ALA A 83 -31.61 -11.22 18.82
CA ALA A 83 -32.60 -12.22 18.44
C ALA A 83 -32.88 -13.20 19.61
N ARG A 84 -33.91 -14.04 19.47
CA ARG A 84 -34.24 -15.07 20.48
C ARG A 84 -33.11 -16.08 20.67
N GLU A 85 -32.46 -16.45 19.58
CA GLU A 85 -31.28 -17.32 19.55
C GLU A 85 -30.09 -16.64 20.20
N GLY A 86 -29.94 -15.32 20.03
CA GLY A 86 -28.95 -14.49 20.71
C GLY A 86 -29.06 -14.56 22.24
N LEU A 87 -30.27 -14.38 22.76
CA LEU A 87 -30.56 -14.53 24.19
C LEU A 87 -30.30 -15.95 24.68
N SER A 88 -30.65 -16.96 23.88
CA SER A 88 -30.41 -18.37 24.21
C SER A 88 -28.92 -18.71 24.21
N ALA A 89 -28.12 -18.08 23.35
CA ALA A 89 -26.67 -18.22 23.33
C ALA A 89 -26.01 -17.61 24.57
N LEU A 90 -26.48 -16.43 25.02
CA LEU A 90 -25.97 -15.79 26.25
C LEU A 90 -26.29 -16.59 27.51
N LYS A 91 -27.47 -17.25 27.57
CA LYS A 91 -27.84 -18.14 28.68
C LYS A 91 -26.94 -19.37 28.84
N GLN A 92 -26.23 -19.78 27.79
CA GLN A 92 -25.22 -20.84 27.86
C GLN A 92 -23.92 -20.37 28.55
N ASN A 93 -23.84 -19.08 28.89
CA ASN A 93 -22.69 -18.41 29.48
C ASN A 93 -21.35 -18.75 28.78
N PRO A 94 -21.25 -18.56 27.46
CA PRO A 94 -20.04 -18.89 26.73
C PRO A 94 -18.88 -17.98 27.13
N GLU A 95 -17.68 -18.55 27.31
CA GLU A 95 -16.46 -17.76 27.53
C GLU A 95 -16.11 -16.87 26.32
N LYS A 96 -16.45 -17.32 25.11
CA LYS A 96 -16.26 -16.58 23.85
C LYS A 96 -17.26 -17.03 22.79
N ILE A 97 -17.62 -16.11 21.91
CA ILE A 97 -18.35 -16.37 20.67
C ILE A 97 -17.36 -16.14 19.53
N ASN A 98 -16.94 -17.21 18.86
CA ASN A 98 -16.03 -17.17 17.72
C ASN A 98 -16.58 -18.00 16.56
N ILE A 99 -15.87 -18.09 15.42
CA ILE A 99 -16.35 -18.88 14.27
C ILE A 99 -16.66 -20.34 14.66
N LYS A 100 -15.85 -20.95 15.54
CA LYS A 100 -16.10 -22.32 16.01
C LYS A 100 -17.44 -22.44 16.75
N PHE A 101 -17.76 -21.48 17.61
CA PHE A 101 -19.06 -21.41 18.28
C PHE A 101 -20.20 -21.18 17.28
N LEU A 102 -20.03 -20.24 16.34
CA LEU A 102 -21.08 -19.92 15.38
C LEU A 102 -21.43 -21.08 14.43
N LYS A 103 -20.48 -21.99 14.16
CA LYS A 103 -20.70 -23.21 13.35
C LYS A 103 -21.76 -24.16 13.93
N GLN A 104 -22.19 -23.99 15.17
CA GLN A 104 -23.29 -24.77 15.75
C GLN A 104 -24.68 -24.33 15.26
N TYR A 105 -24.80 -23.11 14.74
CA TYR A 105 -26.07 -22.60 14.21
C TYR A 105 -26.23 -23.05 12.76
N PRO A 106 -27.27 -23.84 12.41
CA PRO A 106 -27.43 -24.38 11.07
C PRO A 106 -27.42 -23.30 9.97
N GLY A 107 -28.07 -22.15 10.21
CA GLY A 107 -28.06 -21.01 9.28
C GLY A 107 -26.68 -20.37 9.08
N PHE A 108 -25.86 -20.32 10.14
CA PHE A 108 -24.47 -19.87 10.02
C PHE A 108 -23.62 -20.91 9.31
N LEU A 109 -23.73 -22.18 9.71
CA LEU A 109 -22.96 -23.26 9.12
C LEU A 109 -23.25 -23.36 7.63
N GLU A 110 -24.52 -23.28 7.23
CA GLU A 110 -24.94 -23.24 5.84
C GLU A 110 -24.40 -22.01 5.10
N TRP A 111 -24.43 -20.81 5.70
CA TRP A 111 -23.82 -19.61 5.14
C TRP A 111 -22.28 -19.70 5.04
N TYR A 112 -21.65 -20.39 5.98
CA TYR A 112 -20.20 -20.54 6.11
C TYR A 112 -19.64 -21.70 5.25
N THR A 113 -20.44 -22.75 5.00
CA THR A 113 -20.05 -23.96 4.24
C THR A 113 -20.60 -24.02 2.82
N LYS A 114 -21.75 -23.40 2.51
CA LYS A 114 -22.11 -23.16 1.11
C LYS A 114 -21.00 -22.29 0.50
N LYS A 115 -20.42 -22.73 -0.62
CA LYS A 115 -19.73 -21.83 -1.56
C LYS A 115 -20.62 -20.59 -1.70
N LYS A 116 -20.15 -19.47 -1.15
CA LYS A 116 -20.91 -18.23 -0.92
C LYS A 116 -21.94 -17.94 -2.03
N PRO A 117 -23.22 -17.77 -1.68
CA PRO A 117 -24.10 -16.85 -2.40
C PRO A 117 -24.12 -15.46 -1.73
N LYS A 118 -24.06 -14.44 -2.62
CA LYS A 118 -24.71 -13.12 -2.60
C LYS A 118 -24.22 -11.99 -1.67
N GLY A 119 -24.30 -10.78 -2.25
CA GLY A 119 -24.18 -9.51 -1.53
C GLY A 119 -25.23 -9.34 -0.43
N ILE A 120 -24.94 -8.36 0.42
CA ILE A 120 -25.92 -7.59 1.18
C ILE A 120 -25.70 -6.14 0.72
N LEU A 121 -26.77 -5.52 0.25
CA LEU A 121 -26.79 -4.21 -0.39
C LEU A 121 -26.65 -3.05 0.61
N GLN A 122 -25.87 -2.07 0.14
CA GLN A 122 -25.94 -0.62 0.34
C GLN A 122 -25.76 -0.05 1.75
N THR A 123 -24.52 0.38 1.99
CA THR A 123 -24.28 1.79 2.30
C THR A 123 -23.40 2.36 1.20
N ASP A 124 -23.82 3.47 0.57
CA ASP A 124 -23.09 4.18 -0.47
C ASP A 124 -21.66 4.51 -0.05
N GLN A 125 -20.72 3.64 -0.42
CA GLN A 125 -19.45 3.93 -1.09
C GLN A 125 -19.08 2.68 -1.90
N GLY A 126 -19.10 2.82 -3.23
CA GLY A 126 -19.02 1.71 -4.19
C GLY A 126 -17.83 0.76 -3.95
N THR A 127 -18.13 -0.42 -3.41
CA THR A 127 -17.25 -1.59 -3.45
C THR A 127 -17.91 -2.61 -4.38
N LEU A 128 -17.92 -2.30 -5.68
CA LEU A 128 -18.43 -3.17 -6.75
C LEU A 128 -17.47 -4.33 -6.97
N SER A 129 -17.98 -5.56 -7.13
CA SER A 129 -17.16 -6.76 -7.30
C SER A 129 -16.59 -6.80 -8.72
N GLY A 130 -15.28 -7.04 -8.88
CA GLY A 130 -14.66 -7.07 -10.21
C GLY A 130 -15.03 -8.29 -11.05
N TYR A 131 -16.15 -8.94 -10.75
CA TYR A 131 -16.63 -10.21 -11.31
C TYR A 131 -18.17 -10.19 -11.49
N ASP A 132 -18.76 -9.00 -11.65
CA ASP A 132 -20.21 -8.80 -11.59
C ASP A 132 -20.98 -9.60 -12.67
N LEU A 133 -20.35 -9.89 -13.82
CA LEU A 133 -20.92 -10.71 -14.90
C LEU A 133 -20.30 -12.13 -15.02
N ASP A 134 -19.51 -12.57 -14.03
CA ASP A 134 -18.77 -13.84 -14.10
C ASP A 134 -19.70 -15.05 -14.28
N GLU A 135 -20.94 -14.99 -13.76
CA GLU A 135 -21.96 -16.02 -13.97
C GLU A 135 -22.59 -16.03 -15.36
N GLU A 136 -22.89 -14.86 -15.92
CA GLU A 136 -23.56 -14.75 -17.22
C GLU A 136 -22.57 -15.09 -18.34
N ASN A 137 -21.36 -14.53 -18.27
CA ASN A 137 -20.35 -14.78 -19.29
C ASN A 137 -19.78 -16.20 -19.21
N ALA A 138 -19.76 -16.83 -18.04
CA ALA A 138 -19.42 -18.25 -17.93
C ALA A 138 -20.31 -19.13 -18.81
N LYS A 139 -21.62 -18.84 -18.89
CA LYS A 139 -22.55 -19.58 -19.77
C LYS A 139 -22.23 -19.34 -21.24
N LYS A 140 -21.87 -18.12 -21.63
CA LYS A 140 -21.46 -17.79 -23.01
C LYS A 140 -20.21 -18.58 -23.41
N ILE A 141 -19.22 -18.63 -22.52
CA ILE A 141 -18.00 -19.42 -22.72
C ILE A 141 -18.31 -20.92 -22.77
N ASP A 142 -19.18 -21.44 -21.90
CA ASP A 142 -19.58 -22.84 -21.91
C ASP A 142 -20.25 -23.23 -23.24
N ILE A 143 -21.19 -22.40 -23.72
CA ILE A 143 -21.86 -22.59 -25.01
C ILE A 143 -20.83 -22.56 -26.16
N TYR A 144 -19.88 -21.61 -26.11
CA TYR A 144 -18.82 -21.53 -27.11
C TYR A 144 -17.97 -22.80 -27.15
N ILE A 145 -17.45 -23.25 -25.99
CA ILE A 145 -16.63 -24.47 -25.90
C ILE A 145 -17.41 -25.71 -26.35
N GLN A 146 -18.70 -25.79 -26.03
CA GLN A 146 -19.54 -26.91 -26.47
C GLN A 146 -19.70 -26.95 -27.99
N LYS A 147 -19.93 -25.79 -28.63
CA LYS A 147 -20.07 -25.66 -30.09
C LYS A 147 -18.75 -25.81 -30.84
N HIS A 148 -17.65 -25.39 -30.22
CA HIS A 148 -16.31 -25.35 -30.81
C HIS A 148 -15.36 -26.25 -30.03
N GLN A 149 -15.48 -27.57 -30.19
CA GLN A 149 -14.62 -28.53 -29.48
C GLN A 149 -13.14 -28.36 -29.83
N GLU A 150 -12.83 -27.86 -31.02
CA GLU A 150 -11.51 -27.47 -31.49
C GLU A 150 -10.87 -26.34 -30.67
N SER A 151 -11.67 -25.58 -29.91
CA SER A 151 -11.15 -24.56 -28.99
C SER A 151 -10.33 -25.17 -27.85
N LYS A 152 -10.56 -26.43 -27.48
CA LYS A 152 -9.78 -27.13 -26.47
C LYS A 152 -8.45 -27.62 -27.06
N LEU A 153 -7.35 -27.05 -26.60
CA LEU A 153 -6.02 -27.37 -27.09
C LEU A 153 -5.44 -28.62 -26.41
N ASN A 154 -4.49 -29.29 -27.07
CA ASN A 154 -3.70 -30.37 -26.47
C ASN A 154 -2.57 -29.80 -25.58
N LYS A 155 -2.94 -28.94 -24.63
CA LYS A 155 -2.07 -28.26 -23.69
C LYS A 155 -2.76 -28.18 -22.33
N THR A 156 -1.97 -28.23 -21.26
CA THR A 156 -2.42 -27.96 -19.90
C THR A 156 -1.57 -26.88 -19.25
N TYR A 157 -2.12 -26.25 -18.21
CA TYR A 157 -1.42 -25.26 -17.40
C TYR A 157 -1.40 -25.70 -15.94
N PRO A 158 -0.22 -25.95 -15.35
CA PRO A 158 -0.12 -26.36 -13.96
C PRO A 158 -0.42 -25.16 -13.04
N LEU A 159 -1.45 -25.28 -12.21
CA LEU A 159 -1.82 -24.27 -11.22
C LEU A 159 -2.03 -24.91 -9.86
N LYS A 160 -1.48 -24.30 -8.81
CA LYS A 160 -1.75 -24.74 -7.44
C LYS A 160 -3.00 -24.06 -6.91
N LEU A 161 -4.10 -24.80 -6.83
CA LEU A 161 -5.38 -24.35 -6.28
C LEU A 161 -5.56 -24.97 -4.89
N ARG A 162 -5.77 -24.13 -3.87
CA ARG A 162 -6.05 -24.57 -2.48
C ARG A 162 -5.03 -25.57 -1.91
N GLY A 163 -3.77 -25.45 -2.33
CA GLY A 163 -2.69 -26.32 -1.87
C GLY A 163 -2.46 -27.56 -2.75
N VAL A 164 -3.37 -27.87 -3.67
CA VAL A 164 -3.28 -29.01 -4.60
C VAL A 164 -2.81 -28.50 -5.96
N ARG A 165 -1.90 -29.23 -6.60
CA ARG A 165 -1.51 -28.94 -7.98
C ARG A 165 -2.56 -29.54 -8.91
N GLU A 166 -3.17 -28.71 -9.74
CA GLU A 166 -4.15 -29.09 -10.76
C GLU A 166 -3.63 -28.67 -12.13
N ASP A 167 -3.69 -29.57 -13.11
CA ASP A 167 -3.34 -29.25 -14.49
C ASP A 167 -4.61 -28.85 -15.23
N LEU A 168 -4.76 -27.56 -15.49
CA LEU A 168 -5.95 -27.00 -16.09
C LEU A 168 -5.91 -27.14 -17.62
N PRO A 169 -7.00 -27.57 -18.28
CA PRO A 169 -7.06 -27.59 -19.73
C PRO A 169 -6.99 -26.17 -20.30
N VAL A 170 -6.27 -26.03 -21.41
CA VAL A 170 -6.10 -24.76 -22.12
C VAL A 170 -7.08 -24.67 -23.28
N TYR A 171 -7.73 -23.52 -23.42
CA TYR A 171 -8.68 -23.21 -24.49
C TYR A 171 -8.20 -22.00 -25.29
N SER A 172 -8.43 -22.00 -26.60
CA SER A 172 -8.34 -20.83 -27.45
C SER A 172 -9.71 -20.15 -27.49
N LEU A 173 -9.85 -19.01 -26.81
CA LEU A 173 -11.11 -18.29 -26.68
C LEU A 173 -11.08 -16.95 -27.43
N PRO A 174 -12.18 -16.58 -28.11
CA PRO A 174 -12.36 -15.26 -28.71
C PRO A 174 -12.13 -14.13 -27.70
N LEU A 175 -11.52 -13.03 -28.15
CA LEU A 175 -11.22 -11.87 -27.28
C LEU A 175 -12.47 -11.16 -26.75
N ASP A 176 -13.61 -11.25 -27.44
CA ASP A 176 -14.89 -10.66 -27.05
C ASP A 176 -15.59 -11.42 -25.92
N LEU A 177 -15.15 -12.64 -25.61
CA LEU A 177 -15.59 -13.42 -24.45
C LEU A 177 -14.75 -13.16 -23.20
N LEU A 178 -13.73 -12.30 -23.28
CA LEU A 178 -12.76 -12.08 -22.21
C LEU A 178 -12.84 -10.65 -21.69
N PHE A 179 -12.50 -10.49 -20.41
CA PHE A 179 -12.49 -9.21 -19.72
C PHE A 179 -11.13 -8.94 -19.07
N TYR A 180 -10.74 -7.67 -19.01
CA TYR A 180 -9.56 -7.27 -18.25
C TYR A 180 -9.79 -7.43 -16.77
N ASN A 181 -8.77 -7.91 -16.07
CA ASN A 181 -8.78 -7.84 -14.62
C ASN A 181 -8.10 -6.56 -14.14
N ILE A 182 -8.90 -5.53 -13.87
CA ILE A 182 -8.47 -4.21 -13.35
C ILE A 182 -7.96 -4.26 -11.90
N ARG A 183 -8.26 -5.34 -11.17
CA ARG A 183 -7.81 -5.57 -9.78
C ARG A 183 -6.44 -6.23 -9.71
N ASN A 184 -5.83 -6.48 -10.86
CA ASN A 184 -4.49 -7.00 -10.92
C ASN A 184 -3.51 -6.00 -10.29
N GLY A 185 -2.75 -6.45 -9.29
CA GLY A 185 -1.80 -5.61 -8.57
C GLY A 185 -0.74 -4.96 -9.48
N ARG A 186 -0.43 -5.55 -10.64
CA ARG A 186 0.70 -5.17 -11.50
C ARG A 186 0.62 -3.75 -12.06
N PHE A 187 -0.57 -3.17 -12.14
CA PHE A 187 -0.78 -1.80 -12.62
C PHE A 187 -1.75 -1.01 -11.74
N ALA A 188 -1.87 -1.39 -10.46
CA ALA A 188 -2.82 -0.78 -9.54
C ALA A 188 -2.58 0.73 -9.38
N MET A 189 -1.31 1.17 -9.38
CA MET A 189 -0.98 2.60 -9.37
C MET A 189 -1.48 3.34 -10.61
N GLU A 190 -1.16 2.82 -11.79
CA GLU A 190 -1.52 3.42 -13.07
C GLU A 190 -3.05 3.42 -13.26
N TYR A 191 -3.72 2.34 -12.86
CA TYR A 191 -5.18 2.27 -12.83
C TYR A 191 -5.78 3.29 -11.84
N GLY A 192 -5.21 3.44 -10.65
CA GLY A 192 -5.65 4.44 -9.67
C GLY A 192 -5.58 5.88 -10.21
N ALA A 193 -4.54 6.18 -11.01
CA ALA A 193 -4.42 7.47 -11.68
C ALA A 193 -5.49 7.66 -12.76
N LEU A 194 -5.74 6.64 -13.58
CA LEU A 194 -6.80 6.66 -14.60
C LEU A 194 -8.18 6.82 -13.96
N LYS A 195 -8.49 6.05 -12.92
CA LYS A 195 -9.72 6.17 -12.15
C LYS A 195 -9.92 7.58 -11.59
N ALA A 196 -8.87 8.19 -11.04
CA ALA A 196 -8.95 9.56 -10.52
C ALA A 196 -9.23 10.58 -11.64
N LYS A 197 -8.66 10.37 -12.84
CA LYS A 197 -8.91 11.20 -14.02
C LYS A 197 -10.34 11.07 -14.54
N GLU A 198 -10.87 9.85 -14.60
CA GLU A 198 -12.21 9.57 -15.11
C GLU A 198 -13.32 9.89 -14.07
N GLY A 199 -12.97 10.03 -12.79
CA GLY A 199 -13.90 10.36 -11.72
C GLY A 199 -14.83 9.22 -11.28
N HIS A 200 -14.68 8.02 -11.85
CA HIS A 200 -15.47 6.83 -11.53
C HIS A 200 -14.65 5.55 -11.74
N GLU A 201 -15.13 4.42 -11.19
CA GLU A 201 -14.56 3.10 -11.43
C GLU A 201 -14.88 2.66 -12.87
N LEU A 202 -13.86 2.28 -13.64
CA LEU A 202 -14.04 1.82 -15.01
C LEU A 202 -14.66 0.41 -15.04
N ARG A 203 -15.62 0.18 -15.93
CA ARG A 203 -16.24 -1.13 -16.15
C ARG A 203 -15.58 -1.86 -17.30
N THR A 204 -14.91 -2.98 -17.04
CA THR A 204 -14.18 -3.71 -18.10
C THR A 204 -15.10 -4.35 -19.15
N GLU A 205 -16.39 -4.46 -18.86
CA GLU A 205 -17.40 -5.03 -19.73
C GLU A 205 -18.01 -3.97 -20.65
N ASP A 206 -17.81 -2.68 -20.33
CA ASP A 206 -18.12 -1.57 -21.21
C ASP A 206 -17.00 -1.38 -22.23
N SER A 207 -17.35 -1.27 -23.51
CA SER A 207 -16.36 -1.20 -24.59
C SER A 207 -15.50 0.07 -24.53
N ALA A 208 -16.04 1.20 -24.06
CA ALA A 208 -15.28 2.44 -24.00
C ALA A 208 -14.28 2.41 -22.85
N ASP A 209 -14.70 1.91 -21.69
CA ASP A 209 -13.81 1.73 -20.53
C ASP A 209 -12.77 0.63 -20.76
N ALA A 210 -13.14 -0.49 -21.39
CA ALA A 210 -12.21 -1.52 -21.82
C ALA A 210 -11.12 -0.97 -22.74
N LYS A 211 -11.47 -0.05 -23.65
CA LYS A 211 -10.50 0.61 -24.53
C LYS A 211 -9.52 1.48 -23.76
N LYS A 212 -9.97 2.20 -22.73
CA LYS A 212 -9.09 2.97 -21.84
C LYS A 212 -8.12 2.06 -21.08
N ILE A 213 -8.60 0.92 -20.58
CA ILE A 213 -7.78 -0.09 -19.89
C ILE A 213 -6.76 -0.72 -20.84
N GLN A 214 -7.16 -1.03 -22.08
CA GLN A 214 -6.26 -1.54 -23.12
C GLN A 214 -5.11 -0.56 -23.36
N ASN A 215 -5.42 0.72 -23.61
CA ASN A 215 -4.39 1.74 -23.86
C ASN A 215 -3.45 1.88 -22.65
N LEU A 216 -4.01 1.93 -21.43
CA LEU A 216 -3.21 1.93 -20.20
C LEU A 216 -2.22 0.76 -20.16
N LEU A 217 -2.66 -0.47 -20.45
CA LEU A 217 -1.83 -1.66 -20.41
C LEU A 217 -0.68 -1.65 -21.43
N LEU A 218 -0.90 -1.06 -22.60
CA LEU A 218 0.09 -0.89 -23.67
C LEU A 218 1.12 0.20 -23.32
N ASP A 219 0.66 1.29 -22.70
CA ASP A 219 1.45 2.49 -22.43
C ASP A 219 2.31 2.41 -21.16
N ILE A 220 2.00 1.51 -20.22
CA ILE A 220 2.79 1.35 -18.97
C ILE A 220 4.28 1.08 -19.26
N ASP A 221 4.56 0.27 -20.28
CA ASP A 221 5.93 -0.08 -20.69
C ASP A 221 5.97 -0.26 -22.22
N PRO A 222 6.12 0.84 -22.98
CA PRO A 222 6.06 0.80 -24.44
C PRO A 222 7.15 -0.08 -25.05
N LYS A 223 8.32 -0.15 -24.40
CA LYS A 223 9.45 -0.96 -24.87
C LYS A 223 9.11 -2.45 -24.73
N HIS A 224 8.65 -2.88 -23.57
CA HIS A 224 8.21 -4.27 -23.36
C HIS A 224 6.98 -4.61 -24.21
N THR A 225 6.05 -3.67 -24.39
CA THR A 225 4.90 -3.84 -25.28
C THR A 225 5.36 -4.09 -26.71
N LEU A 226 6.33 -3.33 -27.22
CA LEU A 226 6.88 -3.52 -28.57
C LEU A 226 7.55 -4.90 -28.74
N TYR A 227 8.33 -5.34 -27.74
CA TYR A 227 8.89 -6.70 -27.77
C TYR A 227 7.80 -7.76 -27.81
N LEU A 228 6.78 -7.64 -26.95
CA LEU A 228 5.66 -8.58 -26.91
C LEU A 228 4.88 -8.61 -28.23
N VAL A 229 4.67 -7.45 -28.89
CA VAL A 229 4.07 -7.36 -30.22
C VAL A 229 4.89 -8.14 -31.25
N ASN A 230 6.21 -7.93 -31.28
CA ASN A 230 7.10 -8.59 -32.23
C ASN A 230 7.14 -10.11 -32.01
N ASP A 231 7.18 -10.55 -30.75
CA ASP A 231 7.16 -11.97 -30.38
C ASP A 231 5.85 -12.63 -30.76
N ILE A 232 4.70 -12.00 -30.47
CA ILE A 232 3.38 -12.53 -30.86
C ILE A 232 3.24 -12.63 -32.38
N LYS A 233 3.75 -11.64 -33.14
CA LYS A 233 3.73 -11.69 -34.60
C LYS A 233 4.56 -12.84 -35.17
N LYS A 234 5.71 -13.16 -34.56
CA LYS A 234 6.64 -14.19 -35.05
C LYS A 234 6.30 -15.59 -34.55
N MET A 235 6.06 -15.73 -33.26
CA MET A 235 6.00 -17.00 -32.53
C MET A 235 4.58 -17.36 -32.08
N ARG A 236 3.60 -16.48 -32.34
CA ARG A 236 2.24 -16.56 -31.76
C ARG A 236 2.32 -16.61 -30.23
N GLN A 237 1.33 -17.20 -29.57
CA GLN A 237 1.29 -17.32 -28.12
C GLN A 237 2.07 -18.54 -27.64
N THR A 238 3.11 -18.33 -26.84
CA THR A 238 3.97 -19.40 -26.32
C THR A 238 3.48 -19.95 -24.98
N GLU A 239 2.96 -19.08 -24.10
CA GLU A 239 2.42 -19.45 -22.79
C GLU A 239 0.93 -19.12 -22.71
N PRO A 240 0.07 -19.98 -22.16
CA PRO A 240 -1.34 -19.66 -21.95
C PRO A 240 -1.52 -18.65 -20.80
N GLY A 241 -2.61 -17.87 -20.86
CA GLY A 241 -3.07 -17.05 -19.74
C GLY A 241 -3.88 -17.85 -18.73
N VAL A 242 -4.39 -17.20 -17.68
CA VAL A 242 -5.33 -17.80 -16.73
C VAL A 242 -6.55 -16.90 -16.60
N ILE A 243 -7.75 -17.47 -16.70
CA ILE A 243 -9.01 -16.74 -16.58
C ILE A 243 -9.90 -17.30 -15.47
N THR A 244 -10.76 -16.45 -14.90
CA THR A 244 -11.90 -16.92 -14.11
C THR A 244 -12.87 -17.73 -14.97
N ILE A 245 -13.87 -18.34 -14.33
CA ILE A 245 -14.89 -19.10 -15.06
C ILE A 245 -15.68 -18.20 -16.02
N GLY A 246 -15.86 -16.92 -15.72
CA GLY A 246 -16.52 -15.93 -16.57
C GLY A 246 -15.59 -15.06 -17.40
N GLY A 247 -14.33 -15.45 -17.62
CA GLY A 247 -13.48 -14.84 -18.64
C GLY A 247 -12.63 -13.64 -18.20
N TYR A 248 -12.59 -13.30 -16.91
CA TYR A 248 -11.68 -12.25 -16.43
C TYR A 248 -10.24 -12.76 -16.41
N VAL A 249 -9.34 -12.05 -17.07
CA VAL A 249 -7.94 -12.46 -17.28
C VAL A 249 -7.09 -12.19 -16.03
N LEU A 250 -6.90 -13.22 -15.20
CA LEU A 250 -6.03 -13.18 -14.01
C LEU A 250 -4.54 -13.05 -14.39
N ASN A 251 -4.15 -13.72 -15.48
CA ASN A 251 -2.82 -13.61 -16.06
C ASN A 251 -2.92 -13.50 -17.59
N GLY A 252 -2.23 -12.50 -18.16
CA GLY A 252 -2.25 -12.24 -19.59
C GLY A 252 -2.91 -10.93 -20.02
N ASN A 253 -3.29 -10.02 -19.10
CA ASN A 253 -3.93 -8.73 -19.44
C ASN A 253 -3.19 -7.97 -20.56
N ARG A 254 -1.87 -7.79 -20.44
CA ARG A 254 -1.09 -7.09 -21.49
C ARG A 254 -1.05 -7.87 -22.81
N ARG A 255 -1.05 -9.21 -22.76
CA ARG A 255 -1.11 -10.06 -23.96
C ARG A 255 -2.44 -9.90 -24.68
N MET A 256 -3.54 -9.92 -23.94
CA MET A 256 -4.88 -9.63 -24.46
C MET A 256 -4.94 -8.23 -25.09
N ALA A 257 -4.37 -7.22 -24.44
CA ALA A 257 -4.33 -5.85 -24.97
C ALA A 257 -3.56 -5.75 -26.29
N VAL A 258 -2.43 -6.45 -26.40
CA VAL A 258 -1.65 -6.52 -27.64
C VAL A 258 -2.43 -7.23 -28.74
N LEU A 259 -3.06 -8.38 -28.45
CA LEU A 259 -3.85 -9.12 -29.42
C LEU A 259 -5.04 -8.29 -29.94
N GLN A 260 -5.77 -7.61 -29.05
CA GLN A 260 -6.85 -6.70 -29.43
C GLN A 260 -6.33 -5.57 -30.34
N ASN A 261 -5.18 -4.97 -30.01
CA ASN A 261 -4.58 -3.91 -30.83
C ASN A 261 -4.15 -4.41 -32.22
N LEU A 262 -3.71 -5.67 -32.34
CA LEU A 262 -3.38 -6.28 -33.63
C LEU A 262 -4.63 -6.56 -34.49
N VAL A 263 -5.72 -6.98 -33.86
CA VAL A 263 -7.02 -7.17 -34.53
C VAL A 263 -7.56 -5.82 -35.04
N GLU A 264 -7.46 -4.77 -34.24
CA GLU A 264 -7.85 -3.40 -34.63
C GLU A 264 -7.00 -2.83 -35.77
N GLN A 265 -5.75 -3.29 -35.91
CA GLN A 265 -4.89 -2.99 -37.06
C GLN A 265 -5.23 -3.80 -38.33
N GLY A 266 -6.26 -4.67 -38.25
CA GLY A 266 -6.81 -5.42 -39.38
C GLY A 266 -6.41 -6.90 -39.42
N ASP A 267 -5.57 -7.40 -38.51
CA ASP A 267 -5.17 -8.80 -38.50
C ASP A 267 -6.08 -9.64 -37.59
N SER A 268 -7.16 -10.16 -38.19
CA SER A 268 -8.15 -11.00 -37.50
C SER A 268 -7.60 -12.34 -37.03
N SER A 269 -6.40 -12.76 -37.49
CA SER A 269 -5.78 -14.02 -37.03
C SER A 269 -5.36 -13.98 -35.55
N PHE A 270 -5.32 -12.79 -34.94
CA PHE A 270 -5.04 -12.58 -33.53
C PHE A 270 -6.30 -12.46 -32.65
N GLY A 271 -7.49 -12.78 -33.18
CA GLY A 271 -8.78 -12.66 -32.48
C GLY A 271 -9.03 -13.62 -31.31
N TYR A 272 -8.01 -14.36 -30.86
CA TYR A 272 -8.13 -15.38 -29.83
C TYR A 272 -6.99 -15.31 -28.82
N LEU A 273 -7.26 -15.65 -27.56
CA LEU A 273 -6.27 -15.80 -26.50
C LEU A 273 -6.28 -17.25 -25.99
N GLU A 274 -5.10 -17.89 -25.93
CA GLU A 274 -4.97 -19.20 -25.29
C GLU A 274 -4.97 -19.03 -23.76
N VAL A 275 -5.92 -19.64 -23.06
CA VAL A 275 -6.12 -19.48 -21.62
C VAL A 275 -6.49 -20.79 -20.92
N ALA A 276 -5.92 -21.00 -19.74
CA ALA A 276 -6.41 -21.98 -18.79
C ALA A 276 -7.60 -21.40 -18.02
N ARG A 277 -8.72 -22.11 -18.04
CA ARG A 277 -9.95 -21.68 -17.36
C ARG A 277 -10.06 -22.36 -16.00
N LEU A 278 -10.30 -21.57 -14.96
CA LEU A 278 -10.51 -22.11 -13.62
C LEU A 278 -11.75 -23.02 -13.56
N PRO A 279 -11.69 -24.14 -12.81
CA PRO A 279 -12.71 -25.20 -12.84
C PRO A 279 -14.03 -24.82 -12.17
N GLY A 280 -14.08 -23.64 -11.53
CA GLY A 280 -15.27 -23.15 -10.84
C GLY A 280 -15.06 -21.74 -10.31
N LYS A 281 -16.10 -21.18 -9.71
CA LYS A 281 -15.99 -19.91 -8.99
C LYS A 281 -14.91 -20.01 -7.90
N VAL A 282 -13.95 -19.13 -8.02
CA VAL A 282 -12.88 -18.91 -7.05
C VAL A 282 -13.24 -17.74 -6.15
N SER A 283 -12.88 -17.85 -4.87
CA SER A 283 -13.06 -16.74 -3.94
C SER A 283 -12.07 -15.61 -4.26
N PRO A 284 -12.33 -14.36 -3.84
CA PRO A 284 -11.35 -13.27 -3.96
C PRO A 284 -9.99 -13.62 -3.34
N ILE A 285 -9.99 -14.40 -2.25
CA ILE A 285 -8.77 -14.92 -1.62
C ILE A 285 -8.03 -15.89 -2.54
N ASP A 286 -8.75 -16.81 -3.20
CA ASP A 286 -8.14 -17.76 -4.14
C ASP A 286 -7.58 -17.03 -5.36
N VAL A 287 -8.32 -16.06 -5.91
CA VAL A 287 -7.86 -15.17 -6.99
C VAL A 287 -6.57 -14.47 -6.58
N TRP A 288 -6.56 -13.84 -5.40
CA TRP A 288 -5.37 -13.16 -4.89
C TRP A 288 -4.18 -14.11 -4.80
N LYS A 289 -4.37 -15.33 -4.26
CA LYS A 289 -3.30 -16.34 -4.14
C LYS A 289 -2.77 -16.80 -5.49
N ILE A 290 -3.65 -16.98 -6.47
CA ILE A 290 -3.27 -17.35 -7.85
C ILE A 290 -2.44 -16.23 -8.46
N GLU A 291 -2.94 -15.01 -8.45
CA GLU A 291 -2.27 -13.85 -9.03
C GLU A 291 -0.92 -13.57 -8.35
N ALA A 292 -0.93 -13.45 -7.02
CA ALA A 292 0.27 -13.16 -6.25
C ALA A 292 1.28 -14.31 -6.35
N GLY A 293 0.82 -15.56 -6.38
CA GLY A 293 1.67 -16.72 -6.60
C GLY A 293 2.32 -16.74 -7.99
N ILE A 294 1.61 -16.28 -9.03
CA ILE A 294 2.14 -16.16 -10.38
C ILE A 294 3.08 -14.95 -10.52
N GLN A 295 2.81 -13.86 -9.82
CA GLN A 295 3.49 -12.57 -10.04
C GLN A 295 4.64 -12.28 -9.06
N LEU A 296 4.55 -12.78 -7.82
CA LEU A 296 5.47 -12.46 -6.72
C LEU A 296 6.24 -13.70 -6.21
N SER A 297 6.18 -14.81 -6.94
CA SER A 297 7.07 -15.94 -6.71
C SER A 297 8.53 -15.52 -6.85
N ARG A 298 9.43 -16.21 -6.13
CA ARG A 298 10.86 -15.86 -6.03
C ARG A 298 11.55 -15.57 -7.37
N GLU A 299 11.18 -16.28 -8.43
CA GLU A 299 11.76 -16.15 -9.77
C GLU A 299 11.26 -14.91 -10.55
N LYS A 300 10.07 -14.38 -10.21
CA LYS A 300 9.39 -13.32 -10.98
C LYS A 300 9.40 -11.94 -10.30
N GLN A 301 10.06 -11.82 -9.14
CA GLN A 301 10.06 -10.57 -8.34
C GLN A 301 10.78 -9.39 -9.01
N LEU A 302 11.72 -9.65 -9.92
CA LEU A 302 12.58 -8.61 -10.48
C LEU A 302 11.85 -7.63 -11.42
N ASP A 303 10.69 -8.02 -11.95
CA ASP A 303 9.96 -7.27 -12.99
C ASP A 303 8.80 -6.42 -12.43
N TYR A 304 8.70 -6.29 -11.11
CA TYR A 304 7.51 -5.75 -10.45
C TYR A 304 7.81 -4.51 -9.61
N ASP A 305 7.05 -3.43 -9.84
CA ASP A 305 7.25 -2.15 -9.16
C ASP A 305 7.09 -2.28 -7.63
N PRO A 306 8.04 -1.77 -6.82
CA PRO A 306 7.99 -1.91 -5.36
C PRO A 306 6.70 -1.42 -4.71
N ILE A 307 6.11 -0.33 -5.20
CA ILE A 307 4.89 0.26 -4.63
C ILE A 307 3.69 -0.63 -4.96
N ASN A 308 3.61 -1.17 -6.19
CA ASN A 308 2.60 -2.16 -6.54
C ASN A 308 2.69 -3.42 -5.66
N VAL A 309 3.86 -3.77 -5.09
CA VAL A 309 3.99 -4.93 -4.18
C VAL A 309 3.25 -4.62 -2.88
N LEU A 310 3.44 -3.39 -2.38
CA LEU A 310 2.80 -2.93 -1.16
C LEU A 310 1.28 -2.94 -1.32
N LEU A 311 0.78 -2.42 -2.45
CA LEU A 311 -0.66 -2.43 -2.77
C LEU A 311 -1.22 -3.85 -2.86
N LYS A 312 -0.46 -4.81 -3.42
CA LYS A 312 -0.90 -6.19 -3.48
C LYS A 312 -1.02 -6.83 -2.10
N PHE A 313 -0.12 -6.52 -1.16
CA PHE A 313 -0.25 -7.00 0.22
C PHE A 313 -1.40 -6.36 0.98
N ASP A 314 -1.69 -5.08 0.72
CA ASP A 314 -2.87 -4.42 1.27
C ASP A 314 -4.17 -5.03 0.76
N GLU A 315 -4.25 -5.31 -0.55
CA GLU A 315 -5.38 -6.03 -1.15
C GLU A 315 -5.57 -7.42 -0.49
N GLY A 316 -4.48 -8.12 -0.18
CA GLY A 316 -4.51 -9.40 0.53
C GLY A 316 -5.10 -9.28 1.93
N LEU A 317 -4.62 -8.30 2.72
CA LEU A 317 -5.18 -7.99 4.04
C LEU A 317 -6.67 -7.66 3.97
N ASN A 318 -7.05 -6.78 3.05
CA ASN A 318 -8.43 -6.33 2.88
C ASN A 318 -9.35 -7.47 2.41
N SER A 319 -8.79 -8.48 1.73
CA SER A 319 -9.48 -9.72 1.36
C SER A 319 -9.59 -10.72 2.52
N GLY A 320 -9.02 -10.41 3.68
CA GLY A 320 -9.07 -11.22 4.90
C GLY A 320 -7.89 -12.16 5.11
N LEU A 321 -6.79 -12.02 4.35
CA LEU A 321 -5.57 -12.82 4.55
C LEU A 321 -4.70 -12.23 5.65
N SER A 322 -4.11 -13.09 6.47
CA SER A 322 -3.01 -12.72 7.36
C SER A 322 -1.66 -12.65 6.62
N ALA A 323 -0.68 -11.95 7.20
CA ALA A 323 0.70 -11.90 6.69
C ALA A 323 1.32 -13.31 6.57
N MET A 324 1.02 -14.20 7.51
CA MET A 324 1.49 -15.59 7.47
C MET A 324 0.90 -16.37 6.29
N GLU A 325 -0.40 -16.22 6.03
CA GLU A 325 -1.07 -16.91 4.91
C GLU A 325 -0.61 -16.37 3.56
N MET A 326 -0.39 -15.06 3.46
CA MET A 326 0.22 -14.44 2.28
C MET A 326 1.61 -15.03 2.03
N ALA A 327 2.51 -15.02 3.04
CA ALA A 327 3.87 -15.56 2.91
C ALA A 327 3.89 -17.03 2.41
N LYS A 328 3.02 -17.89 2.96
CA LYS A 328 2.89 -19.29 2.53
C LYS A 328 2.47 -19.43 1.06
N SER A 329 1.70 -18.47 0.54
CA SER A 329 1.17 -18.50 -0.83
C SER A 329 2.17 -18.02 -1.89
N LEU A 330 3.27 -17.38 -1.46
CA LEU A 330 4.27 -16.76 -2.33
C LEU A 330 5.49 -17.65 -2.62
N TYR A 331 5.43 -18.94 -2.25
CA TYR A 331 6.45 -19.95 -2.55
C TYR A 331 7.88 -19.55 -2.18
N GLY A 332 8.07 -19.00 -0.98
CA GLY A 332 9.38 -18.56 -0.50
C GLY A 332 9.84 -17.22 -1.07
N GLY A 333 8.96 -16.49 -1.76
CA GLY A 333 9.24 -15.14 -2.22
C GLY A 333 9.34 -14.11 -1.10
N PHE A 334 8.54 -14.24 -0.04
CA PHE A 334 8.55 -13.34 1.13
C PHE A 334 8.29 -14.11 2.42
N LYS A 335 8.91 -13.67 3.51
CA LYS A 335 8.59 -14.12 4.88
C LYS A 335 7.49 -13.26 5.47
N GLU A 336 6.83 -13.77 6.51
CA GLU A 336 5.81 -13.02 7.25
C GLU A 336 6.31 -11.66 7.73
N LYS A 337 7.53 -11.62 8.29
CA LYS A 337 8.20 -10.38 8.70
C LYS A 337 8.34 -9.38 7.54
N ASP A 338 8.74 -9.85 6.36
CA ASP A 338 8.93 -8.99 5.19
C ASP A 338 7.61 -8.33 4.76
N ILE A 339 6.51 -9.09 4.82
CA ILE A 339 5.17 -8.59 4.50
C ILE A 339 4.72 -7.55 5.53
N VAL A 340 4.91 -7.82 6.82
CA VAL A 340 4.59 -6.86 7.90
C VAL A 340 5.38 -5.55 7.72
N GLU A 341 6.67 -5.63 7.45
CA GLU A 341 7.52 -4.45 7.23
C GLU A 341 7.07 -3.63 6.01
N LYS A 342 6.65 -4.31 4.93
CA LYS A 342 6.10 -3.68 3.73
C LYS A 342 4.75 -3.02 3.98
N LEU A 343 3.88 -3.62 4.79
CA LEU A 343 2.62 -3.01 5.20
C LEU A 343 2.84 -1.76 6.06
N GLN A 344 3.84 -1.77 6.95
CA GLN A 344 4.25 -0.58 7.69
C GLN A 344 4.79 0.52 6.76
N GLN A 345 5.59 0.14 5.75
CA GLN A 345 6.05 1.06 4.72
C GLN A 345 4.86 1.70 3.96
N LEU A 346 3.85 0.90 3.60
CA LEU A 346 2.64 1.41 2.96
C LEU A 346 1.89 2.42 3.85
N LYS A 347 1.79 2.15 5.15
CA LYS A 347 1.17 3.10 6.11
C LYS A 347 1.87 4.47 6.06
N LEU A 348 3.21 4.51 5.99
CA LEU A 348 3.96 5.76 5.85
C LEU A 348 3.69 6.45 4.51
N ILE A 349 3.60 5.69 3.41
CA ILE A 349 3.26 6.23 2.09
C ILE A 349 1.86 6.85 2.09
N VAL A 350 0.88 6.19 2.70
CA VAL A 350 -0.50 6.72 2.81
C VAL A 350 -0.52 8.00 3.65
N GLN A 351 0.22 8.05 4.75
CA GLN A 351 0.38 9.26 5.56
C GLN A 351 1.04 10.39 4.76
N TYR A 352 2.09 10.09 3.99
CA TYR A 352 2.74 11.06 3.11
C TYR A 352 1.81 11.59 2.02
N LEU A 353 1.05 10.72 1.36
CA LEU A 353 0.11 11.13 0.32
C LEU A 353 -0.98 12.06 0.87
N ARG A 354 -1.40 11.87 2.12
CA ARG A 354 -2.29 12.83 2.81
C ARG A 354 -1.58 14.12 3.14
N PHE A 355 -0.33 14.03 3.60
CA PHE A 355 0.51 15.20 3.90
C PHE A 355 0.70 16.13 2.70
N ILE A 356 0.77 15.58 1.48
CA ILE A 356 0.86 16.35 0.23
C ILE A 356 -0.51 16.57 -0.45
N GLU A 357 -1.62 16.38 0.27
CA GLU A 357 -3.00 16.56 -0.22
C GLU A 357 -3.37 15.74 -1.47
N CYS A 358 -2.70 14.60 -1.68
CA CYS A 358 -2.93 13.70 -2.82
C CYS A 358 -3.31 12.28 -2.35
N PRO A 359 -4.37 12.11 -1.55
CA PRO A 359 -4.74 10.79 -1.03
C PRO A 359 -5.01 9.80 -2.18
N LYS A 360 -4.56 8.56 -1.99
CA LYS A 360 -4.71 7.43 -2.95
C LYS A 360 -3.97 7.60 -4.29
N GLN A 361 -3.26 8.71 -4.53
CA GLN A 361 -2.48 8.93 -5.76
C GLN A 361 -1.08 8.29 -5.69
N PHE A 362 -1.02 6.96 -5.58
CA PHE A 362 0.24 6.22 -5.39
C PHE A 362 1.27 6.38 -6.53
N HIS A 363 0.83 6.76 -7.74
CA HIS A 363 1.75 7.09 -8.84
C HIS A 363 2.74 8.22 -8.48
N ARG A 364 2.39 9.12 -7.55
CA ARG A 364 3.25 10.23 -7.10
C ARG A 364 4.46 9.80 -6.28
N VAL A 365 4.43 8.58 -5.73
CA VAL A 365 5.55 8.03 -4.93
C VAL A 365 6.37 6.99 -5.69
N LYS A 366 6.17 6.90 -7.02
CA LYS A 366 6.97 6.02 -7.88
C LYS A 366 8.46 6.39 -7.77
N GLY A 367 9.31 5.40 -7.51
CA GLY A 367 10.75 5.60 -7.29
C GLY A 367 11.13 6.14 -5.91
N LEU A 368 10.17 6.37 -5.01
CA LEU A 368 10.43 6.84 -3.63
C LEU A 368 10.37 5.72 -2.59
N ASP A 369 10.19 4.46 -3.01
CA ASP A 369 10.07 3.29 -2.13
C ASP A 369 11.21 3.20 -1.10
N THR A 370 12.45 3.40 -1.54
CA THR A 370 13.65 3.39 -0.68
C THR A 370 13.63 4.49 0.38
N HIS A 371 13.04 5.66 0.09
CA HIS A 371 12.94 6.75 1.06
C HIS A 371 12.03 6.35 2.22
N PHE A 372 10.88 5.74 1.93
CA PHE A 372 9.96 5.25 2.96
C PHE A 372 10.52 4.08 3.77
N ILE A 373 11.42 3.28 3.19
CA ILE A 373 12.19 2.28 3.94
C ILE A 373 13.08 2.98 4.99
N GLU A 374 13.77 4.06 4.63
CA GLU A 374 14.64 4.76 5.58
C GLU A 374 13.84 5.50 6.66
N ILE A 375 12.73 6.17 6.30
CA ILE A 375 11.84 6.78 7.31
C ILE A 375 11.30 5.73 8.29
N ARG A 376 10.89 4.55 7.80
CA ARG A 376 10.46 3.44 8.68
C ARG A 376 11.55 3.03 9.66
N LYS A 377 12.80 2.91 9.20
CA LYS A 377 13.93 2.56 10.08
C LYS A 377 14.20 3.65 11.11
N ASN A 378 14.15 4.92 10.71
CA ASN A 378 14.33 6.05 11.62
C ASN A 378 13.28 6.04 12.72
N VAL A 379 12.00 5.85 12.36
CA VAL A 379 10.89 5.70 13.31
C VAL A 379 11.12 4.53 14.26
N LEU A 380 11.42 3.34 13.72
CA LEU A 380 11.63 2.13 14.53
C LEU A 380 12.80 2.29 15.51
N ASN A 381 13.88 2.94 15.09
CA ASN A 381 15.03 3.15 15.95
C ASN A 381 14.78 4.24 17.00
N ALA A 382 13.99 5.26 16.68
CA ALA A 382 13.54 6.26 17.64
C ALA A 382 12.61 5.64 18.70
N GLU A 383 11.67 4.78 18.30
CA GLU A 383 10.81 4.02 19.23
C GLU A 383 11.65 3.16 20.19
N LYS A 384 12.68 2.47 19.68
CA LYS A 384 13.61 1.67 20.49
C LYS A 384 14.44 2.50 21.49
N ARG A 385 14.68 3.78 21.20
CA ARG A 385 15.37 4.71 22.11
C ARG A 385 14.43 5.29 23.17
N GLY A 386 13.13 5.02 23.08
CA GLY A 386 12.14 5.50 24.04
C GLY A 386 11.63 6.92 23.76
N LEU A 387 11.75 7.41 22.52
CA LEU A 387 11.16 8.70 22.14
C LEU A 387 9.63 8.66 22.26
N SER A 388 9.05 9.80 22.60
CA SER A 388 7.61 9.95 22.80
C SER A 388 6.83 9.82 21.48
N PRO A 389 5.54 9.43 21.51
CA PRO A 389 4.71 9.38 20.30
C PRO A 389 4.63 10.70 19.51
N ALA A 390 4.78 11.83 20.20
CA ALA A 390 4.85 13.16 19.58
C ALA A 390 6.14 13.30 18.76
N GLU A 391 7.30 13.04 19.35
CA GLU A 391 8.59 13.08 18.63
C GLU A 391 8.63 12.10 17.46
N ILE A 392 8.02 10.91 17.60
CA ILE A 392 7.89 9.96 16.48
C ILE A 392 7.04 10.54 15.34
N THR A 393 6.02 11.32 15.66
CA THR A 393 5.19 12.02 14.67
C THR A 393 5.98 13.12 13.99
N ASP A 394 6.75 13.88 14.76
CA ASP A 394 7.61 14.97 14.27
C ASP A 394 8.68 14.45 13.30
N ILE A 395 9.33 13.33 13.61
CA ILE A 395 10.27 12.66 12.70
C ILE A 395 9.60 12.29 11.37
N LYS A 396 8.35 11.82 11.40
CA LYS A 396 7.60 11.49 10.17
C LYS A 396 7.30 12.74 9.37
N LEU A 397 6.83 13.81 10.01
CA LEU A 397 6.50 15.07 9.33
C LEU A 397 7.72 15.70 8.67
N ILE A 398 8.84 15.82 9.40
CA ILE A 398 10.10 16.31 8.83
C ILE A 398 10.57 15.37 7.71
N GLY A 399 10.52 14.05 7.93
CA GLY A 399 10.88 13.07 6.91
C GLY A 399 10.05 13.21 5.62
N PHE A 400 8.75 13.45 5.75
CA PHE A 400 7.85 13.68 4.61
C PHE A 400 8.17 14.98 3.88
N GLN A 401 8.45 16.06 4.61
CA GLN A 401 8.87 17.32 4.01
C GLN A 401 10.20 17.15 3.26
N LEU A 402 11.18 16.48 3.85
CA LEU A 402 12.47 16.23 3.20
C LEU A 402 12.35 15.37 1.94
N ILE A 403 11.45 14.37 1.93
CA ILE A 403 11.12 13.59 0.72
C ILE A 403 10.52 14.51 -0.34
N PHE A 404 9.56 15.35 0.03
CA PHE A 404 8.93 16.30 -0.89
C PHE A 404 9.93 17.29 -1.49
N ASP A 405 10.89 17.75 -0.69
CA ASP A 405 11.95 18.68 -1.09
C ASP A 405 13.08 18.02 -1.91
N GLY A 406 13.00 16.70 -2.17
CA GLY A 406 13.95 15.98 -3.01
C GLY A 406 15.21 15.49 -2.29
N THR A 407 15.17 15.34 -0.97
CA THR A 407 16.30 14.77 -0.20
C THR A 407 16.52 13.30 -0.56
N SER A 408 17.77 12.92 -0.79
CA SER A 408 18.09 11.55 -1.16
C SER A 408 17.86 10.54 -0.03
N HIS A 409 17.45 9.31 -0.37
CA HIS A 409 17.33 8.23 0.61
C HIS A 409 18.62 7.98 1.41
N LYS A 410 19.81 8.20 0.81
CA LYS A 410 21.09 8.03 1.51
C LYS A 410 21.26 9.04 2.63
N ASP A 411 20.78 10.27 2.42
CA ASP A 411 20.84 11.32 3.42
C ASP A 411 19.78 11.11 4.49
N LEU A 412 18.56 10.69 4.15
CA LEU A 412 17.50 10.39 5.12
C LEU A 412 17.93 9.36 6.19
N ARG A 413 18.86 8.46 5.89
CA ARG A 413 19.46 7.52 6.88
C ARG A 413 20.16 8.23 8.05
N LYS A 414 20.60 9.48 7.85
CA LYS A 414 21.34 10.26 8.84
C LYS A 414 20.45 10.81 9.96
N ILE A 415 19.12 10.86 9.74
CA ILE A 415 18.14 11.26 10.77
C ILE A 415 18.34 10.45 12.05
N ASP A 416 18.62 9.13 11.94
CA ASP A 416 18.88 8.29 13.11
C ASP A 416 20.03 8.79 13.99
N LYS A 417 21.10 9.31 13.37
CA LYS A 417 22.25 9.86 14.11
C LYS A 417 21.98 11.25 14.67
N ILE A 418 21.20 12.05 13.94
CA ILE A 418 20.79 13.40 14.35
C ILE A 418 19.94 13.29 15.62
N VAL A 419 18.90 12.46 15.59
CA VAL A 419 17.97 12.27 16.71
C VAL A 419 18.62 11.59 17.91
N ALA A 420 19.75 10.89 17.72
CA ALA A 420 20.48 10.25 18.81
C ALA A 420 21.37 11.22 19.62
N ASP A 421 21.58 12.45 19.15
CA ASP A 421 22.39 13.46 19.82
C ASP A 421 21.49 14.61 20.29
N GLU A 422 21.35 14.82 21.61
CA GLU A 422 20.40 15.79 22.18
C GLU A 422 20.61 17.22 21.67
N GLU A 423 21.85 17.66 21.46
CA GLU A 423 22.14 19.02 20.99
C GLU A 423 21.72 19.21 19.53
N ILE A 424 22.01 18.22 18.68
CA ILE A 424 21.65 18.28 17.25
C ILE A 424 20.15 18.03 17.07
N LYS A 425 19.54 17.21 17.93
CA LYS A 425 18.10 16.93 17.94
C LYS A 425 17.28 18.19 18.16
N GLU A 426 17.68 19.07 19.09
CA GLU A 426 17.02 20.36 19.30
C GLU A 426 17.04 21.25 18.04
N GLU A 427 18.18 21.29 17.32
CA GLU A 427 18.27 22.00 16.05
C GLU A 427 17.37 21.38 14.98
N PHE A 428 17.35 20.04 14.92
CA PHE A 428 16.54 19.29 13.96
C PHE A 428 15.04 19.56 14.13
N TRP A 429 14.56 19.81 15.36
CA TRP A 429 13.16 20.17 15.61
C TRP A 429 12.73 21.49 15.01
N LYS A 430 13.65 22.42 14.75
CA LYS A 430 13.31 23.66 14.03
C LYS A 430 12.79 23.40 12.61
N ALA A 431 13.15 22.26 12.01
CA ALA A 431 12.61 21.87 10.70
C ALA A 431 11.08 21.63 10.74
N LEU A 432 10.48 21.43 11.93
CA LEU A 432 9.03 21.26 12.06
C LEU A 432 8.23 22.47 11.60
N ASP A 433 8.76 23.68 11.78
CA ASP A 433 8.05 24.90 11.37
C ASP A 433 7.81 24.95 9.86
N TYR A 434 8.66 24.27 9.09
CA TYR A 434 8.57 24.15 7.64
C TYR A 434 7.96 22.81 7.19
N SER A 435 7.63 21.92 8.13
CA SER A 435 7.13 20.56 7.87
C SER A 435 5.67 20.35 8.28
N LYS A 436 4.94 21.44 8.61
CA LYS A 436 3.52 21.39 8.97
C LYS A 436 2.62 21.15 7.76
N ALA A 437 1.36 20.81 8.03
CA ALA A 437 0.34 20.65 6.99
C ALA A 437 0.10 22.00 6.29
N GLU A 438 0.41 22.06 5.00
CA GLU A 438 0.18 23.22 4.13
C GLU A 438 -0.29 22.73 2.77
N SER A 439 -0.95 23.61 2.01
CA SER A 439 -1.45 23.22 0.70
C SER A 439 -0.33 22.80 -0.24
N LEU A 440 -0.60 21.82 -1.09
CA LEU A 440 0.39 21.31 -2.06
C LEU A 440 0.99 22.43 -2.92
N ALA A 441 0.15 23.40 -3.32
CA ALA A 441 0.58 24.54 -4.12
C ALA A 441 1.61 25.42 -3.39
N LYS A 442 1.43 25.67 -2.09
CA LYS A 442 2.38 26.46 -1.30
C LYS A 442 3.70 25.73 -1.13
N LYS A 443 3.67 24.44 -0.77
CA LYS A 443 4.88 23.62 -0.65
C LYS A 443 5.66 23.58 -1.97
N ALA A 444 4.97 23.39 -3.09
CA ALA A 444 5.57 23.39 -4.42
C ALA A 444 6.18 24.75 -4.79
N GLN A 445 5.53 25.86 -4.40
CA GLN A 445 6.05 27.21 -4.63
C GLN A 445 7.35 27.46 -3.85
N VAL A 446 7.39 27.10 -2.56
CA VAL A 446 8.62 27.25 -1.74
C VAL A 446 9.78 26.47 -2.36
N ARG A 447 9.52 25.23 -2.78
CA ARG A 447 10.53 24.41 -3.44
C ARG A 447 11.02 25.06 -4.75
N LYS A 448 10.11 25.55 -5.58
CA LYS A 448 10.44 26.23 -6.83
C LYS A 448 11.24 27.52 -6.59
N ASP A 449 10.84 28.34 -5.63
CA ASP A 449 11.53 29.58 -5.28
C ASP A 449 12.95 29.33 -4.77
N SER A 450 13.17 28.22 -4.05
CA SER A 450 14.50 27.77 -3.65
C SER A 450 15.32 27.27 -4.85
N GLU A 451 14.74 26.44 -5.72
CA GLU A 451 15.40 25.93 -6.94
C GLU A 451 15.81 27.08 -7.87
N ASP A 452 14.93 28.08 -8.08
CA ASP A 452 15.20 29.27 -8.91
C ASP A 452 16.34 30.16 -8.35
N LYS A 453 16.66 30.01 -7.06
CA LYS A 453 17.73 30.74 -6.36
C LYS A 453 19.00 29.90 -6.15
N ASP A 454 19.07 28.68 -6.71
CA ASP A 454 20.12 27.69 -6.41
C ASP A 454 20.29 27.45 -4.89
N ALA A 455 19.20 27.55 -4.13
CA ALA A 455 19.18 27.44 -2.67
C ALA A 455 18.49 26.15 -2.20
N LEU A 456 18.77 25.75 -0.95
CA LEU A 456 18.00 24.69 -0.29
C LEU A 456 16.65 25.23 0.18
N THR A 457 15.67 24.33 0.35
CA THR A 457 14.46 24.68 1.10
C THR A 457 14.82 24.85 2.58
N PRO A 458 14.08 25.65 3.37
CA PRO A 458 14.40 25.86 4.78
C PRO A 458 14.52 24.55 5.59
N ALA A 459 13.64 23.57 5.34
CA ALA A 459 13.73 22.26 5.97
C ALA A 459 15.01 21.49 5.58
N ARG A 460 15.43 21.58 4.31
CA ARG A 460 16.68 20.95 3.83
C ARG A 460 17.92 21.66 4.33
N GLU A 461 17.87 22.97 4.52
CA GLU A 461 18.96 23.77 5.08
C GLU A 461 19.24 23.34 6.53
N ILE A 462 18.22 23.38 7.40
CA ILE A 462 18.30 22.90 8.79
C ILE A 462 18.80 21.45 8.85
N PHE A 463 18.27 20.58 7.98
CA PHE A 463 18.70 19.20 7.93
C PHE A 463 20.17 19.04 7.50
N THR A 464 20.64 19.85 6.55
CA THR A 464 22.03 19.82 6.08
C THR A 464 22.98 20.28 7.18
N GLU A 465 22.63 21.34 7.91
CA GLU A 465 23.38 21.81 9.08
C GLU A 465 23.48 20.71 10.15
N CYS A 466 22.36 20.04 10.46
CA CYS A 466 22.34 18.91 11.40
C CYS A 466 23.27 17.77 10.94
N VAL A 467 23.27 17.44 9.64
CA VAL A 467 24.16 16.43 9.06
C VAL A 467 25.63 16.83 9.21
N ASP A 468 25.97 18.10 8.98
CA ASP A 468 27.31 18.62 9.14
C ASP A 468 27.75 18.62 10.61
N PHE A 469 26.87 18.96 11.54
CA PHE A 469 27.16 18.84 12.98
C PHE A 469 27.45 17.41 13.39
N VAL A 470 26.67 16.43 12.90
CA VAL A 470 26.96 15.00 13.14
C VAL A 470 28.35 14.65 12.61
N LYS A 471 28.69 15.10 11.40
CA LYS A 471 30.00 14.85 10.80
C LYS A 471 31.13 15.47 11.64
N ILE A 472 31.01 16.73 12.03
CA ILE A 472 31.98 17.44 12.87
C ILE A 472 32.18 16.71 14.20
N LYS A 473 31.10 16.31 14.88
CA LYS A 473 31.20 15.56 16.15
C LYS A 473 31.89 14.21 15.96
N THR A 474 31.58 13.47 14.89
CA THR A 474 32.26 12.18 14.62
C THR A 474 33.74 12.35 14.28
N GLU A 475 34.12 13.45 13.63
CA GLU A 475 35.50 13.76 13.25
C GLU A 475 36.28 14.52 14.33
N LYS A 476 35.66 14.85 15.48
CA LYS A 476 36.27 15.61 16.60
C LYS A 476 37.58 14.99 17.10
N LYS A 477 37.73 13.66 17.00
CA LYS A 477 38.97 12.94 17.39
C LYS A 477 40.05 12.93 16.30
N GLN A 478 39.81 13.56 15.15
CA GLN A 478 40.71 13.64 14.00
C GLN A 478 41.00 15.12 13.66
N PRO A 479 41.65 15.88 14.55
CA PRO A 479 41.83 17.33 14.40
C PRO A 479 42.49 17.71 13.08
N THR A 480 43.49 16.94 12.62
CA THR A 480 44.16 17.17 11.34
C THR A 480 43.21 17.05 10.13
N LYS A 481 42.22 16.15 10.18
CA LYS A 481 41.24 15.99 9.10
C LYS A 481 40.28 17.19 9.05
N LEU A 482 39.81 17.65 10.21
CA LEU A 482 38.98 18.85 10.33
C LEU A 482 39.71 20.09 9.81
N LEU A 483 40.98 20.27 10.20
CA LEU A 483 41.80 21.40 9.73
C LEU A 483 42.05 21.34 8.22
N LYS A 484 42.33 20.15 7.64
CA LYS A 484 42.48 19.99 6.19
C LYS A 484 41.19 20.35 5.43
N ASN A 485 40.03 19.94 5.94
CA ASN A 485 38.74 20.29 5.33
C ASN A 485 38.48 21.79 5.43
N ALA A 486 38.73 22.40 6.58
CA ALA A 486 38.58 23.84 6.78
C ALA A 486 39.49 24.64 5.82
N LEU A 487 40.77 24.27 5.73
CA LEU A 487 41.72 24.90 4.81
C LEU A 487 41.25 24.78 3.35
N LYS A 488 40.87 23.57 2.92
CA LYS A 488 40.37 23.34 1.56
C LYS A 488 39.13 24.20 1.26
N ASN A 489 38.19 24.31 2.19
CA ASN A 489 37.00 25.13 1.99
C ASN A 489 37.35 26.62 1.87
N LEU A 490 38.22 27.14 2.75
CA LEU A 490 38.67 28.53 2.74
C LEU A 490 39.45 28.89 1.45
N GLU A 491 40.28 27.97 0.95
CA GLU A 491 41.06 28.19 -0.28
C GLU A 491 40.19 28.29 -1.54
N ASN A 492 39.04 27.60 -1.56
CA ASN A 492 38.17 27.50 -2.74
C ASN A 492 37.02 28.54 -2.75
N ILE A 493 36.98 29.50 -1.83
CA ILE A 493 35.97 30.55 -1.82
C ILE A 493 36.15 31.46 -3.06
N GLU A 494 35.07 31.68 -3.82
CA GLU A 494 35.07 32.57 -4.99
C GLU A 494 35.16 34.05 -4.58
N ARG A 495 36.38 34.58 -4.53
CA ARG A 495 36.69 35.94 -4.04
C ARG A 495 36.15 37.08 -4.91
N LYS A 496 35.66 36.79 -6.12
CA LYS A 496 35.21 37.78 -7.11
C LYS A 496 33.70 38.02 -7.07
N LYS A 497 32.92 37.22 -6.35
CA LYS A 497 31.47 37.44 -6.17
C LYS A 497 31.23 38.59 -5.19
N SER A 498 30.24 39.44 -5.48
CA SER A 498 29.85 40.54 -4.60
C SER A 498 29.44 40.08 -3.19
N SER A 499 28.92 38.85 -3.06
CA SER A 499 28.57 38.23 -1.77
C SER A 499 29.77 37.98 -0.85
N PHE A 500 30.99 37.84 -1.39
CA PHE A 500 32.19 37.64 -0.57
C PHE A 500 32.54 38.86 0.30
N VAL A 501 32.13 40.05 -0.13
CA VAL A 501 32.39 41.32 0.59
C VAL A 501 31.14 41.81 1.35
N SER A 502 30.16 40.92 1.59
CA SER A 502 28.99 41.28 2.39
C SER A 502 29.40 41.52 3.86
N PRO A 503 28.64 42.35 4.62
CA PRO A 503 28.88 42.55 6.05
C PRO A 503 28.93 41.24 6.86
N GLU A 504 28.09 40.27 6.49
CA GLU A 504 28.06 38.94 7.09
C GLU A 504 29.36 38.17 6.81
N SER A 505 29.82 38.14 5.55
CA SER A 505 31.06 37.47 5.16
C SER A 505 32.29 38.07 5.87
N ILE A 506 32.35 39.40 6.01
CA ILE A 506 33.44 40.09 6.73
C ILE A 506 33.44 39.70 8.21
N THR A 507 32.26 39.64 8.83
CA THR A 507 32.11 39.25 10.24
C THR A 507 32.58 37.80 10.45
N LEU A 508 32.12 36.88 9.60
CA LEU A 508 32.52 35.47 9.60
C LEU A 508 34.04 35.28 9.44
N ILE A 509 34.69 36.03 8.55
CA ILE A 509 36.16 35.99 8.40
C ILE A 509 36.85 36.43 9.70
N GLY A 510 36.33 37.47 10.37
CA GLY A 510 36.83 37.93 11.66
C GLY A 510 36.73 36.86 12.75
N ASP A 511 35.59 36.20 12.84
CA ASP A 511 35.36 35.12 13.81
C ASP A 511 36.27 33.92 13.56
N ILE A 512 36.44 33.52 12.30
CA ILE A 512 37.39 32.47 11.90
C ILE A 512 38.81 32.84 12.33
N ALA A 513 39.24 34.09 12.09
CA ALA A 513 40.56 34.56 12.50
C ALA A 513 40.75 34.50 14.03
N GLN A 514 39.73 34.83 14.82
CA GLN A 514 39.79 34.69 16.28
C GLN A 514 39.92 33.23 16.72
N VAL A 515 39.17 32.31 16.10
CA VAL A 515 39.27 30.87 16.39
C VAL A 515 40.66 30.34 16.06
N VAL A 516 41.21 30.70 14.89
CA VAL A 516 42.58 30.31 14.48
C VAL A 516 43.61 30.84 15.48
N LYS A 517 43.48 32.09 15.94
CA LYS A 517 44.36 32.67 16.95
C LYS A 517 44.34 31.86 18.26
N LYS A 518 43.15 31.44 18.72
CA LYS A 518 43.01 30.58 19.91
C LYS A 518 43.67 29.21 19.72
N LEU A 519 43.50 28.58 18.55
CA LEU A 519 44.12 27.29 18.23
C LEU A 519 45.65 27.39 18.18
N ASN A 520 46.19 28.44 17.58
CA ASN A 520 47.63 28.68 17.53
C ASN A 520 48.22 28.86 18.93
N ALA A 521 47.56 29.61 19.82
CA ALA A 521 48.02 29.77 21.20
C ALA A 521 48.11 28.42 21.95
N ILE A 522 47.19 27.48 21.68
CA ILE A 522 47.23 26.13 22.26
C ILE A 522 48.37 25.31 21.65
N ALA A 523 48.58 25.39 20.33
CA ALA A 523 49.66 24.67 19.64
C ALA A 523 51.05 25.15 20.07
N GLU A 524 51.24 26.46 20.21
CA GLU A 524 52.47 27.07 20.71
C GLU A 524 52.71 26.77 22.20
N GLY A 525 51.64 26.66 23.00
CA GLY A 525 51.70 26.29 24.41
C GLY A 525 51.99 24.80 24.66
N ALA A 526 51.63 23.91 23.74
CA ALA A 526 51.90 22.46 23.83
C ALA A 526 53.31 22.05 23.34
N GLY A 527 54.05 22.99 22.74
CA GLY A 527 55.44 22.82 22.30
C GLY A 527 56.51 23.27 23.31
N LYS A 528 56.08 23.73 24.48
CA LYS A 528 56.94 23.97 25.67
C LYS A 528 56.64 22.90 26.71
#